data_AF-A0A940APN8-F1
#
_entry.id   AF-A0A940APN8-F1
#
_cell.length_a   1.000
_cell.length_b   1.000
_cell.length_c   1.000
_cell.angle_alpha   90.00
_cell.angle_beta   90.00
_cell.angle_gamma   90.00
#
_symmetry.space_group_name_H-M   'P 1'
#
loop_
_entity.id
_entity.type
_entity.pdbx_description
1 polymer ?
#
loop_
_entity_poly.entity_id
_entity_poly.type
_entity_poly.pdbx_seq_one_letter_code
_entity_poly.pdbx_strand_id
1 'polypeptide(L)'
;MLYDIKNESMPREELKALQLKRLQDVCRRVYATVPFYRKRFDEAGIKPADVRSLDDLKRLPFTVKQDLRNNYPFGTFAVPRDNIARVHASSGTT
;
A
#
# COMPACT_ATOMS: atom_id res chain seq x y z
N MET A 1 18.79 -4.53 -23.68
CA MET A 1 19.56 -5.03 -22.53
C MET A 1 18.66 -4.92 -21.31
N LEU A 2 18.47 -5.99 -20.54
CA LEU A 2 17.70 -5.96 -19.29
C LEU A 2 18.64 -5.55 -18.16
N TYR A 3 18.19 -4.68 -17.25
CA TYR A 3 18.99 -4.14 -16.14
C TYR A 3 19.00 -5.11 -14.94
N ASP A 4 17.83 -5.64 -14.60
CA ASP A 4 17.57 -6.64 -13.57
C ASP A 4 16.94 -7.86 -14.22
N ILE A 5 17.79 -8.65 -14.89
CA ILE A 5 17.38 -9.84 -15.66
C ILE A 5 16.45 -10.73 -14.83
N LYS A 6 16.79 -10.98 -13.55
CA LYS A 6 16.02 -11.87 -12.67
C LYS A 6 14.56 -11.42 -12.52
N ASN A 7 14.32 -10.13 -12.26
CA ASN A 7 12.96 -9.63 -12.07
C ASN A 7 12.24 -9.34 -13.39
N GLU A 8 12.98 -8.88 -14.40
CA GLU A 8 12.42 -8.52 -15.71
C GLU A 8 12.05 -9.75 -16.55
N SER A 9 12.71 -10.89 -16.36
CA SER A 9 12.41 -12.16 -17.06
C SER A 9 11.74 -13.21 -16.17
N MET A 10 11.20 -12.81 -15.02
CA MET A 10 10.59 -13.73 -14.06
C MET A 10 9.39 -14.48 -14.67
N PRO A 11 9.28 -15.82 -14.50
CA PRO A 11 8.09 -16.55 -14.91
C PRO A 11 6.81 -15.98 -14.29
N ARG A 12 5.70 -16.02 -15.03
CA ARG A 12 4.46 -15.35 -14.61
C ARG A 12 3.94 -15.84 -13.25
N GLU A 13 4.06 -17.13 -12.98
CA GLU A 13 3.60 -17.72 -11.72
C GLU A 13 4.47 -17.29 -10.54
N GLU A 14 5.79 -17.22 -10.72
CA GLU A 14 6.71 -16.68 -9.71
C GLU A 14 6.44 -15.19 -9.44
N LEU A 15 6.16 -14.42 -10.49
CA LEU A 15 5.83 -13.01 -10.37
C LEU A 15 4.52 -12.81 -9.59
N LYS A 16 3.49 -13.61 -9.86
CA LYS A 16 2.22 -13.55 -9.11
C LYS A 16 2.44 -13.90 -7.63
N ALA A 17 3.23 -14.93 -7.33
CA ALA A 17 3.57 -15.30 -5.96
C ALA A 17 4.31 -14.18 -5.22
N LEU A 18 5.28 -13.54 -5.88
CA LEU A 18 6.00 -12.39 -5.34
C LEU A 18 5.07 -11.19 -5.10
N GLN A 19 4.18 -10.89 -6.05
CA GLN A 19 3.19 -9.82 -5.93
C GLN A 19 2.25 -10.06 -4.75
N LEU A 20 1.73 -11.27 -4.60
CA LEU A 20 0.82 -11.62 -3.50
C LEU A 20 1.52 -11.47 -2.15
N LYS A 21 2.75 -11.98 -2.02
CA LYS A 21 3.55 -11.84 -0.80
C LYS A 21 3.73 -10.36 -0.43
N ARG A 22 4.15 -9.53 -1.39
CA ARG A 22 4.37 -8.10 -1.17
C ARG A 22 3.07 -7.35 -0.87
N LEU A 23 1.96 -7.71 -1.51
CA LEU A 23 0.65 -7.14 -1.22
C LEU A 23 0.25 -7.42 0.25
N GLN A 24 0.36 -8.68 0.70
CA GLN A 24 0.09 -9.05 2.08
C GLN A 24 0.98 -8.30 3.08
N ASP A 25 2.27 -8.15 2.78
CA ASP A 25 3.22 -7.38 3.61
C ASP A 25 2.79 -5.91 3.71
N VAL A 26 2.42 -5.28 2.60
CA VAL A 26 1.94 -3.90 2.58
C VAL A 26 0.64 -3.77 3.38
N CYS A 27 -0.34 -4.65 3.17
CA CYS A 27 -1.61 -4.63 3.91
C CYS A 27 -1.39 -4.76 5.42
N ARG A 28 -0.54 -5.71 5.86
CA ARG A 28 -0.18 -5.87 7.28
C ARG A 28 0.45 -4.61 7.83
N ARG A 29 1.42 -4.04 7.12
CA ARG A 29 2.14 -2.83 7.55
C ARG A 29 1.18 -1.66 7.70
N VAL A 30 0.42 -1.30 6.66
CA VAL A 30 -0.45 -0.11 6.72
C VAL A 30 -1.58 -0.26 7.73
N TYR A 31 -2.12 -1.46 7.89
CA TYR A 31 -3.13 -1.75 8.91
C TYR A 31 -2.56 -1.60 10.33
N ALA A 32 -1.32 -2.03 10.55
CA ALA A 32 -0.65 -1.93 11.83
C ALA A 32 -0.23 -0.48 12.16
N THR A 33 0.30 0.27 11.20
CA THR A 33 1.01 1.53 11.47
C THR A 33 0.23 2.79 11.11
N VAL A 34 -0.81 2.71 10.28
CA VAL A 34 -1.53 3.89 9.78
C VAL A 34 -3.00 3.88 10.23
N PRO A 35 -3.40 4.74 11.17
CA PRO A 35 -4.77 4.77 11.69
C PRO A 35 -5.84 4.93 10.60
N PHE A 36 -5.57 5.73 9.57
CA PHE A 36 -6.45 5.91 8.42
C PHE A 36 -6.74 4.58 7.70
N TYR A 37 -5.70 3.81 7.33
CA TYR A 37 -5.89 2.55 6.63
C TYR A 37 -6.53 1.49 7.51
N ARG A 38 -6.19 1.43 8.80
CA ARG A 38 -6.86 0.55 9.76
C ARG A 38 -8.37 0.79 9.78
N LYS A 39 -8.79 2.05 9.93
CA LYS A 39 -10.20 2.45 9.93
C LYS A 39 -10.90 2.05 8.63
N ARG A 40 -10.30 2.34 7.47
CA ARG A 40 -10.89 2.00 6.15
C ARG A 40 -11.05 0.49 5.97
N PHE A 41 -10.09 -0.30 6.44
CA PHE A 41 -10.15 -1.76 6.39
C PHE A 41 -11.27 -2.28 7.31
N ASP A 42 -11.36 -1.75 8.52
CA ASP A 42 -12.39 -2.14 9.50
C ASP A 42 -13.80 -1.78 9.00
N GLU A 43 -13.99 -0.60 8.41
CA GLU A 43 -15.25 -0.16 7.79
C GLU A 43 -15.66 -1.05 6.60
N ALA A 44 -14.69 -1.53 5.83
CA ALA A 44 -14.91 -2.45 4.71
C ALA A 44 -15.06 -3.91 5.16
N GLY A 45 -14.94 -4.20 6.46
CA GLY A 45 -15.01 -5.56 7.02
C GLY A 45 -13.89 -6.48 6.54
N ILE A 46 -12.72 -5.92 6.20
CA ILE A 46 -11.56 -6.69 5.71
C ILE A 46 -10.37 -6.59 6.66
N LYS A 47 -9.70 -7.71 6.91
CA LYS A 47 -8.42 -7.78 7.64
C LYS A 47 -7.29 -8.16 6.67
N PRO A 48 -6.02 -7.83 6.98
CA PRO A 48 -4.90 -8.24 6.13
C PRO A 48 -4.83 -9.77 5.88
N ALA A 49 -5.32 -10.59 6.82
CA ALA A 49 -5.37 -12.04 6.69
C ALA A 49 -6.40 -12.56 5.65
N ASP A 50 -7.32 -11.70 5.21
CA ASP A 50 -8.32 -12.04 4.20
C ASP A 50 -7.78 -11.89 2.77
N VAL A 51 -6.60 -11.28 2.58
CA VAL A 51 -5.93 -11.18 1.28
C VAL A 51 -5.17 -12.48 1.01
N ARG A 52 -5.83 -13.43 0.34
CA ARG A 52 -5.30 -14.80 0.09
C ARG A 52 -4.93 -15.02 -1.37
N SER A 53 -5.44 -14.20 -2.28
CA SER A 53 -5.05 -14.18 -3.69
C SER A 53 -4.93 -12.75 -4.22
N LEU A 54 -4.39 -12.60 -5.44
CA LEU A 54 -4.36 -11.29 -6.11
C LEU A 54 -5.78 -10.78 -6.43
N ASP A 55 -6.76 -11.66 -6.60
CA ASP A 55 -8.15 -11.29 -6.87
C ASP A 55 -8.82 -10.64 -5.66
N ASP A 56 -8.32 -10.86 -4.44
CA ASP A 56 -8.81 -10.19 -3.23
C ASP A 56 -8.49 -8.69 -3.22
N LEU A 57 -7.57 -8.21 -4.07
CA LEU A 57 -7.23 -6.79 -4.19
C LEU A 57 -8.48 -5.92 -4.42
N LYS A 58 -9.47 -6.41 -5.18
CA LYS A 58 -10.72 -5.69 -5.46
C LYS A 58 -11.59 -5.45 -4.23
N ARG A 59 -11.34 -6.16 -3.12
CA ARG A 59 -12.05 -6.01 -1.85
C ARG A 59 -11.44 -4.90 -0.98
N LEU A 60 -10.21 -4.46 -1.30
CA LEU A 60 -9.57 -3.37 -0.58
C LEU A 60 -10.20 -2.04 -1.00
N PRO A 61 -10.50 -1.14 -0.05
CA PRO A 61 -11.08 0.16 -0.37
C PRO A 61 -10.09 1.02 -1.16
N PHE A 62 -10.59 1.77 -2.13
CA PHE A 62 -9.79 2.79 -2.81
C PHE A 62 -9.37 3.90 -1.84
N THR A 63 -8.18 4.46 -2.11
CA THR A 63 -7.71 5.73 -1.53
C THR A 63 -7.91 6.81 -2.57
N VAL A 64 -8.62 7.88 -2.22
CA VAL A 64 -8.88 9.02 -3.12
C VAL A 64 -8.08 10.25 -2.70
N LYS A 65 -8.02 11.26 -3.57
CA LYS A 65 -7.26 12.50 -3.29
C LYS A 65 -7.71 13.19 -1.99
N GLN A 66 -9.00 13.18 -1.71
CA GLN A 66 -9.55 13.80 -0.50
C GLN A 66 -9.07 13.11 0.77
N ASP A 67 -8.84 11.79 0.75
CA ASP A 67 -8.28 11.07 1.89
C ASP A 67 -6.89 11.60 2.26
N LEU A 68 -6.04 11.85 1.25
CA LEU A 68 -4.70 12.39 1.46
C LEU A 68 -4.75 13.82 2.01
N ARG A 69 -5.72 14.64 1.58
CA ARG A 69 -5.94 16.00 2.10
C ARG A 69 -6.40 15.97 3.56
N ASN A 70 -7.36 15.11 3.88
CA ASN A 70 -7.90 14.94 5.24
C ASN A 70 -6.84 14.43 6.23
N ASN A 71 -5.78 13.80 5.75
CA ASN A 71 -4.67 13.28 6.54
C ASN A 71 -3.39 14.11 6.39
N TYR A 72 -3.47 15.34 5.87
CA TYR A 72 -2.33 16.25 5.80
C TYR A 72 -1.86 16.64 7.22
N PRO A 73 -0.54 16.85 7.47
CA PRO A 73 0.58 16.68 6.53
C PRO A 73 1.12 15.26 6.39
N PHE A 74 1.02 14.44 7.44
CA PHE A 74 1.78 13.17 7.57
C PHE A 74 0.92 11.99 8.03
N GLY A 75 -0.41 12.12 8.09
CA GLY A 75 -1.32 11.12 8.65
C GLY A 75 -1.37 9.78 7.89
N THR A 76 -0.77 9.72 6.71
CA THR A 76 -0.62 8.49 5.91
C THR A 76 0.78 7.88 5.95
N PHE A 77 1.71 8.45 6.72
CA PHE A 77 3.05 7.91 6.85
C PHE A 77 3.03 6.60 7.63
N ALA A 78 3.72 5.59 7.11
CA ALA A 78 3.80 4.25 7.70
C ALA A 78 5.11 4.03 8.49
N VAL A 79 5.86 5.09 8.77
CA VAL A 79 7.12 5.07 9.53
C VAL A 79 7.18 6.29 10.47
N PRO A 80 7.95 6.23 11.57
CA PRO A 80 8.19 7.39 12.42
C PRO A 80 8.84 8.55 11.66
N ARG A 81 8.62 9.78 12.13
CA ARG A 81 9.10 11.00 11.47
C ARG A 81 10.63 11.05 11.33
N ASP A 82 11.36 10.48 12.28
CA ASP A 82 12.83 10.44 12.26
C ASP A 82 13.39 9.57 11.11
N ASN A 83 12.55 8.70 10.53
CA ASN A 83 12.91 7.90 9.36
C ASN A 83 12.53 8.58 8.03
N ILE A 84 12.08 9.83 8.06
CA ILE A 84 11.70 10.59 6.85
C ILE A 84 12.89 11.39 6.33
N ALA A 85 13.50 10.90 5.25
CA ALA A 85 14.65 11.55 4.63
C ALA A 85 14.28 12.73 3.71
N ARG A 86 13.03 12.80 3.24
CA ARG A 86 12.61 13.82 2.26
C ARG A 86 11.09 14.00 2.27
N VAL A 87 10.64 15.23 2.02
CA VAL A 87 9.22 15.57 1.80
C VAL A 87 9.05 16.16 0.41
N HIS A 88 8.04 15.65 -0.31
CA HIS A 88 7.57 16.20 -1.58
C HIS A 88 6.09 16.52 -1.45
N ALA A 89 5.65 17.59 -2.11
CA ALA A 89 4.26 18.01 -2.16
C ALA A 89 3.84 18.26 -3.62
N SER A 90 2.56 18.04 -3.92
CA SER A 90 1.97 18.44 -5.19
C SER A 90 1.78 19.97 -5.26
N SER A 91 1.72 20.54 -6.47
CA SER A 91 1.55 21.99 -6.71
C SER A 91 0.25 22.62 -6.21
N GLY A 92 -0.74 21.83 -5.77
CA GLY A 92 -1.90 22.33 -5.02
C GLY A 92 -3.01 23.00 -5.85
N THR A 93 -3.41 22.40 -6.98
CA THR A 93 -4.31 23.04 -7.96
C THR A 93 -5.75 22.51 -8.02
N THR A 94 -6.21 21.74 -7.02
CA THR A 94 -7.58 21.17 -6.94
C THR A 94 -8.06 21.06 -5.51
#